data_AF-A0A843H9Y7-F1
#
_entry.id   AF-A0A843H9Y7-F1
#
_cell.length_a   1.000
_cell.length_b   1.000
_cell.length_c   1.000
_cell.angle_alpha   90.00
_cell.angle_beta   90.00
_cell.angle_gamma   90.00
#
_symmetry.space_group_name_H-M   'P 1'
#
loop_
_entity.id
_entity.type
_entity.pdbx_description
1 polymer ?
#
loop_
_entity_poly.entity_id
_entity_poly.type
_entity_poly.pdbx_seq_one_letter_code
_entity_poly.pdbx_strand_id
1 'polypeptide(L)'
;MKPPCEIVVWYVIPSIRSKLAKELFELGMKQKDISEQLDITQPAVSQYLRDKRGHELDFNPVVNQYIHNMAKDMMNGKLEPIDLIPRFCHICKTIKTQEVLCQLHREKVNIPEYCTACMGSESDNCLI
;
A
#
# COMPACT_ATOMS: atom_id res chain seq x y z
N MET A 1 -15.74 -10.60 -12.14
CA MET A 1 -14.97 -9.46 -12.68
C MET A 1 -14.36 -8.73 -11.48
N LYS A 2 -13.04 -8.51 -11.44
CA LYS A 2 -12.42 -7.57 -10.49
C LYS A 2 -11.57 -6.59 -11.30
N PRO A 3 -12.04 -5.36 -11.56
CA PRO A 3 -11.26 -4.38 -12.29
C PRO A 3 -9.96 -4.05 -11.54
N PRO A 4 -8.93 -3.55 -12.23
CA PRO A 4 -7.64 -3.24 -11.59
C PRO A 4 -7.77 -2.25 -10.42
N CYS A 5 -8.71 -1.29 -10.48
CA CYS A 5 -8.97 -0.39 -9.37
C CYS A 5 -9.42 -1.12 -8.09
N GLU A 6 -10.21 -2.20 -8.20
CA GLU A 6 -10.58 -3.02 -7.05
C GLU A 6 -9.38 -3.79 -6.50
N ILE A 7 -8.48 -4.29 -7.35
CA ILE A 7 -7.25 -4.96 -6.89
C ILE A 7 -6.40 -3.99 -6.04
N VAL A 8 -6.29 -2.73 -6.45
CA VAL A 8 -5.58 -1.69 -5.67
C VAL A 8 -6.23 -1.50 -4.29
N VAL A 9 -7.56 -1.36 -4.25
CA VAL A 9 -8.32 -1.15 -3.01
C VAL A 9 -8.24 -2.35 -2.07
N TRP A 10 -8.25 -3.57 -2.61
CA TRP A 10 -8.30 -4.79 -1.81
C TRP A 10 -6.93 -5.30 -1.36
N TYR A 11 -5.86 -5.05 -2.12
CA TYR A 11 -4.55 -5.67 -1.88
C TYR A 11 -3.43 -4.64 -1.70
N VAL A 12 -3.33 -3.65 -2.59
CA VAL A 12 -2.22 -2.69 -2.57
C VAL A 12 -2.34 -1.74 -1.37
N ILE A 13 -3.45 -1.01 -1.27
CA ILE A 13 -3.67 -0.03 -0.20
C ILE A 13 -3.62 -0.70 1.19
N PRO A 14 -4.27 -1.86 1.43
CA PRO A 14 -4.19 -2.55 2.71
C PRO A 14 -2.78 -3.03 3.04
N SER A 15 -1.98 -3.46 2.06
CA SER A 15 -0.61 -3.89 2.31
C SER A 15 0.30 -2.73 2.72
N ILE A 16 0.17 -1.56 2.08
CA ILE A 16 0.90 -0.35 2.48
C ILE A 16 0.50 0.06 3.90
N ARG A 17 -0.81 0.13 4.18
CA ARG A 17 -1.33 0.48 5.51
C ARG A 17 -0.86 -0.51 6.59
N SER A 18 -0.82 -1.80 6.27
CA SER A 18 -0.36 -2.84 7.18
C SER A 18 1.10 -2.65 7.56
N LYS A 19 1.98 -2.49 6.57
CA LYS A 19 3.42 -2.23 6.80
C LYS A 19 3.63 -0.92 7.58
N LEU A 20 2.94 0.15 7.21
CA LEU A 20 3.02 1.43 7.93
C LEU A 20 2.55 1.31 9.39
N ALA A 21 1.44 0.60 9.65
CA ALA A 21 0.96 0.38 11.02
C ALA A 21 1.94 -0.46 11.86
N LYS A 22 2.60 -1.45 11.25
CA LYS A 22 3.65 -2.25 11.92
C LYS A 22 4.86 -1.39 12.28
N GLU A 23 5.36 -0.60 11.34
CA GLU A 23 6.48 0.33 11.58
C GLU A 23 6.17 1.31 12.71
N LEU A 24 4.98 1.94 12.70
CA LEU A 24 4.56 2.84 13.78
C LEU A 24 4.48 2.13 15.14
N PHE A 25 3.99 0.89 15.16
CA PHE A 25 3.91 0.09 16.38
C PHE A 25 5.30 -0.30 16.90
N GLU A 26 6.21 -0.69 16.02
CA GLU A 26 7.60 -1.02 16.34
C GLU A 26 8.37 0.20 16.86
N LEU A 27 8.05 1.40 16.36
CA LEU A 27 8.56 2.67 16.87
C LEU A 27 7.93 3.08 18.23
N GLY A 28 6.97 2.31 18.75
CA GLY A 28 6.39 2.49 20.08
C GLY A 28 5.04 3.20 20.11
N MET A 29 4.40 3.46 18.97
CA MET A 29 3.06 4.05 18.92
C MET A 29 1.99 3.04 19.38
N LYS A 30 1.03 3.49 20.19
CA LYS A 30 -0.08 2.61 20.63
C LYS A 30 -1.07 2.41 19.49
N GLN A 31 -1.74 1.25 19.46
CA GLN A 31 -2.72 0.93 18.41
C GLN A 31 -3.85 1.98 18.27
N LYS A 32 -4.25 2.60 19.39
CA LYS A 32 -5.25 3.67 19.38
C LYS A 32 -4.75 4.89 18.59
N ASP A 33 -3.55 5.37 18.90
CA ASP A 33 -2.96 6.54 18.25
C ASP A 33 -2.67 6.24 16.77
N ILE A 34 -2.22 5.03 16.43
CA ILE A 34 -2.08 4.58 15.04
C ILE A 34 -3.41 4.66 14.30
N SER A 35 -4.50 4.23 14.94
CA SER A 35 -5.83 4.24 14.32
C SER A 35 -6.32 5.66 14.02
N GLU A 36 -6.03 6.60 14.92
CA GLU A 36 -6.36 8.02 14.76
C GLU A 36 -5.50 8.66 13.65
N GLN A 37 -4.19 8.42 13.65
CA GLN A 37 -3.25 8.97 12.66
C GLN A 37 -3.50 8.46 11.24
N LEU A 38 -3.93 7.20 11.09
CA LEU A 38 -4.19 6.58 9.78
C LEU A 38 -5.65 6.68 9.33
N ASP A 39 -6.52 7.32 10.14
CA ASP A 39 -7.96 7.42 9.92
C ASP A 39 -8.62 6.06 9.60
N ILE A 40 -8.36 5.10 10.49
CA ILE A 40 -8.91 3.74 10.41
C ILE A 40 -9.37 3.29 11.80
N THR A 41 -10.09 2.18 11.86
CA THR A 41 -10.53 1.64 13.15
C THR A 41 -9.38 0.94 13.88
N GLN A 42 -9.35 0.99 15.21
CA GLN A 42 -8.38 0.23 16.01
C GLN A 42 -8.45 -1.30 15.72
N PRO A 43 -9.63 -1.92 15.50
CA PRO A 43 -9.70 -3.29 14.99
C PRO A 43 -8.96 -3.51 13.67
N ALA A 44 -8.96 -2.56 12.74
CA ALA A 44 -8.19 -2.66 11.49
C ALA A 44 -6.68 -2.68 11.79
N VAL A 45 -6.19 -1.83 12.70
CA VAL A 45 -4.80 -1.86 13.17
C VAL A 45 -4.46 -3.23 13.77
N SER A 46 -5.31 -3.73 14.66
CA SER A 46 -5.12 -5.06 15.27
C SER A 46 -5.08 -6.18 14.22
N GLN A 47 -5.90 -6.10 13.17
CA GLN A 47 -5.86 -7.05 12.06
C GLN A 47 -4.55 -6.97 11.26
N TYR A 48 -4.04 -5.76 11.00
CA TYR A 48 -2.74 -5.57 10.34
C TYR A 48 -1.59 -6.15 11.16
N LEU A 49 -1.53 -5.83 12.46
CA LEU A 49 -0.48 -6.32 13.35
C LEU A 49 -0.48 -7.85 13.52
N ARG A 50 -1.63 -8.50 13.35
CA ARG A 50 -1.80 -9.96 13.43
C ARG A 50 -1.74 -10.65 12.07
N ASP A 51 -1.35 -9.93 11.01
CA ASP A 51 -1.31 -10.45 9.64
C ASP A 51 -2.65 -11.01 9.13
N LYS A 52 -3.78 -10.60 9.72
CA LYS A 52 -5.11 -10.99 9.25
C LYS A 52 -5.58 -10.21 8.03
N ARG A 53 -4.83 -9.17 7.63
CA ARG A 53 -5.13 -8.28 6.48
C ARG A 53 -3.84 -7.61 6.00
N GLY A 54 -3.71 -7.34 4.70
CA GLY A 54 -2.61 -6.52 4.16
C GLY A 54 -1.25 -7.20 4.25
N HIS A 55 -1.21 -8.52 4.09
CA HIS A 55 0.02 -9.33 4.03
C HIS A 55 0.25 -9.91 2.62
N GLU A 56 -0.59 -9.56 1.66
CA GLU A 56 -0.60 -10.16 0.32
C GLU A 56 0.56 -9.70 -0.56
N LEU A 57 1.27 -8.64 -0.17
CA LEU A 57 2.37 -8.07 -0.94
C LEU A 57 3.64 -7.94 -0.10
N ASP A 58 4.73 -8.47 -0.67
CA ASP A 58 6.08 -8.17 -0.23
C ASP A 58 6.67 -7.06 -1.10
N PHE A 59 6.98 -5.94 -0.46
CA PHE A 59 7.55 -4.80 -1.14
C PHE A 59 9.07 -4.90 -1.23
N ASN A 60 9.64 -4.35 -2.30
CA ASN A 60 11.08 -4.25 -2.46
C ASN A 60 11.69 -3.32 -1.38
N PRO A 61 13.03 -3.36 -1.17
CA PRO A 61 13.69 -2.57 -0.13
C PRO A 61 13.46 -1.06 -0.25
N VAL A 62 13.33 -0.53 -1.47
CA VAL A 62 13.11 0.91 -1.71
C VAL A 62 11.75 1.35 -1.18
N VAL A 63 10.69 0.59 -1.47
CA VAL A 63 9.34 0.86 -0.97
C VAL A 63 9.28 0.72 0.55
N ASN A 64 9.89 -0.32 1.11
CA ASN A 64 9.96 -0.49 2.58
C ASN A 64 10.67 0.69 3.24
N GLN A 65 11.75 1.18 2.64
CA GLN A 65 12.47 2.36 3.14
C GLN A 65 11.59 3.62 3.13
N TYR A 66 10.77 3.83 2.09
CA TYR A 66 9.83 4.95 2.06
C TYR A 66 8.75 4.85 3.14
N ILE A 67 8.19 3.65 3.38
CA ILE A 67 7.23 3.40 4.45
C ILE A 67 7.87 3.68 5.81
N HIS A 68 9.07 3.15 6.05
CA HIS A 68 9.81 3.37 7.29
C HIS A 68 10.11 4.85 7.55
N ASN A 69 10.55 5.59 6.53
CA ASN A 69 10.81 7.01 6.63
C ASN A 69 9.53 7.81 6.93
N MET A 70 8.41 7.45 6.29
CA MET A 70 7.11 8.04 6.60
C MET A 70 6.72 7.78 8.06
N ALA A 71 6.86 6.56 8.56
CA ALA A 71 6.58 6.22 9.96
C ALA A 71 7.44 7.03 10.94
N LYS A 72 8.74 7.19 10.65
CA LYS A 72 9.64 8.03 11.45
C LYS A 72 9.23 9.51 11.45
N ASP A 73 8.84 10.06 10.30
CA ASP A 73 8.41 11.45 10.23
C ASP A 73 7.09 11.66 11.00
N MET A 74 6.16 10.70 10.95
CA MET A 74 4.93 10.72 11.76
C MET A 74 5.25 10.66 13.26
N MET A 75 6.11 9.74 13.69
CA MET A 75 6.52 9.59 15.10
C MET A 75 7.19 10.84 15.67
N ASN A 76 7.94 11.57 14.84
CA ASN A 76 8.63 12.78 15.25
C ASN A 76 7.74 14.04 15.15
N GLY A 77 6.45 13.91 14.81
CA GLY A 77 5.54 15.05 14.65
C GLY A 77 5.95 16.00 13.50
N LYS A 78 6.63 15.48 12.48
CA LYS A 78 7.10 16.29 11.33
C LYS A 78 6.09 16.40 10.19
N LEU A 79 4.97 15.68 10.29
CA LEU A 79 3.93 15.63 9.27
C LEU A 79 2.63 16.17 9.82
N GLU A 80 2.05 17.11 9.10
CA GLU A 80 0.67 17.50 9.27
C GLU A 80 -0.24 16.53 8.49
N PRO A 81 -1.55 16.44 8.82
CA PRO A 81 -2.48 15.57 8.10
C PRO A 81 -2.47 15.75 6.58
N ILE A 82 -2.21 16.98 6.11
CA ILE A 82 -2.13 17.30 4.67
C ILE A 82 -0.93 16.64 3.96
N ASP A 83 0.13 16.30 4.70
CA ASP A 83 1.36 15.69 4.15
C ASP A 83 1.23 14.16 3.97
N LEU A 84 0.27 13.54 4.65
CA LEU A 84 0.12 12.09 4.66
C LEU A 84 -0.31 11.55 3.29
N ILE A 85 -1.28 12.21 2.64
CA ILE A 85 -1.81 11.76 1.34
C ILE A 85 -0.71 11.79 0.27
N PRO A 86 0.05 12.89 0.06
CA PRO A 86 1.13 12.91 -0.94
C PRO A 86 2.20 11.83 -0.70
N ARG A 87 2.60 11.60 0.55
CA ARG A 87 3.60 10.57 0.90
C ARG A 87 3.07 9.16 0.65
N PHE A 88 1.84 8.88 1.05
CA PHE A 88 1.19 7.60 0.77
C PHE A 88 1.05 7.36 -0.74
N CYS A 89 0.63 8.38 -1.49
CA CYS A 89 0.52 8.32 -2.95
C CYS A 89 1.88 8.10 -3.62
N HIS A 90 2.96 8.69 -3.10
CA HIS A 90 4.31 8.43 -3.57
C HIS A 90 4.69 6.96 -3.40
N ILE A 91 4.48 6.39 -2.21
CA ILE A 91 4.71 4.95 -1.94
C ILE A 91 3.91 4.08 -2.92
N CYS A 92 2.62 4.40 -3.10
CA CYS A 92 1.75 3.70 -4.04
C CYS A 92 2.31 3.72 -5.47
N LYS A 93 2.76 4.87 -5.97
CA LYS A 93 3.38 4.99 -7.31
C LYS A 93 4.71 4.23 -7.42
N THR A 94 5.53 4.24 -6.36
CA THR A 94 6.85 3.60 -6.33
C THR A 94 6.79 2.07 -6.36
N ILE A 95 5.68 1.46 -5.92
CA ILE A 95 5.45 0.00 -6.01
C ILE A 95 5.46 -0.49 -7.47
N LYS A 96 5.62 0.40 -8.47
CA LYS A 96 5.38 0.13 -9.89
C LYS A 96 4.03 -0.54 -10.02
N THR A 97 2.99 0.16 -9.58
CA THR A 97 1.63 -0.37 -9.46
C THR A 97 1.23 -1.20 -10.66
N GLN A 98 1.60 -0.85 -11.90
CA GLN A 98 1.29 -1.64 -13.10
C GLN A 98 1.81 -3.08 -13.09
N GLU A 99 3.07 -3.34 -12.69
CA GLU A 99 3.66 -4.70 -12.67
C GLU A 99 2.97 -5.55 -11.59
N VAL A 100 2.91 -5.02 -10.35
CA VAL A 100 2.26 -5.69 -9.22
C VAL A 100 0.76 -5.88 -9.45
N LEU A 101 0.10 -4.90 -10.08
CA LEU A 101 -1.32 -4.95 -10.42
C LEU A 101 -1.59 -5.99 -11.49
N CYS A 102 -0.75 -6.10 -12.52
CA CYS A 102 -0.89 -7.13 -13.54
C CYS A 102 -0.72 -8.52 -12.94
N GLN A 103 0.30 -8.71 -12.09
CA GLN A 103 0.52 -9.97 -11.39
C GLN A 103 -0.68 -10.33 -10.50
N LEU A 104 -1.10 -9.45 -9.60
CA LEU A 104 -2.25 -9.68 -8.73
C LEU A 104 -3.55 -9.89 -9.51
N HIS A 105 -3.74 -9.16 -10.62
CA HIS A 105 -4.92 -9.31 -11.46
C HIS A 105 -4.96 -10.70 -12.11
N ARG A 106 -3.83 -11.22 -12.62
CA ARG A 106 -3.71 -12.59 -13.14
C ARG A 106 -3.89 -13.67 -12.07
N GLU A 107 -3.39 -13.43 -10.86
CA GLU A 107 -3.52 -14.37 -9.75
C GLU A 107 -4.95 -14.43 -9.18
N LYS A 108 -5.63 -13.29 -9.10
CA LYS A 108 -6.97 -13.17 -8.47
C LYS A 108 -8.12 -13.26 -9.47
N VAL A 109 -7.85 -13.10 -10.76
CA VAL A 109 -8.84 -13.16 -11.84
C VAL A 109 -8.26 -13.98 -12.99
N ASN A 110 -9.01 -14.97 -13.48
CA ASN A 110 -8.63 -15.72 -14.67
C ASN A 110 -8.74 -14.82 -15.91
N ILE A 111 -7.65 -14.15 -16.27
CA ILE A 111 -7.55 -13.25 -17.42
C ILE A 111 -6.63 -13.83 -18.51
N PRO A 112 -6.93 -13.59 -19.79
CA PRO A 112 -6.10 -14.08 -20.88
C PRO A 112 -4.77 -13.32 -20.96
N GLU A 113 -3.76 -13.93 -21.61
CA GLU A 113 -2.41 -13.36 -21.74
C GLU A 113 -2.39 -12.00 -22.45
N TYR A 114 -3.34 -11.75 -23.36
CA TYR A 114 -3.47 -10.51 -24.14
C TYR A 114 -4.23 -9.39 -23.40
N CYS A 115 -4.35 -9.44 -22.07
CA CYS A 115 -5.10 -8.45 -21.28
C CYS A 115 -4.49 -7.03 -21.38
N THR A 116 -5.31 -6.03 -21.75
CA THR A 116 -4.93 -4.61 -21.86
C THR A 116 -5.65 -3.70 -20.86
N ALA A 117 -6.33 -4.25 -19.85
CA ALA A 117 -7.24 -3.52 -18.97
C ALA A 117 -6.58 -2.57 -17.95
N CYS A 118 -5.25 -2.46 -17.91
CA CYS A 118 -4.55 -1.64 -16.91
C CYS A 118 -4.79 -0.15 -17.13
N MET A 119 -5.00 0.58 -16.04
CA MET A 119 -5.18 2.04 -16.08
C MET A 119 -3.83 2.70 -16.45
N GLY A 120 -3.72 3.23 -17.67
CA GLY A 120 -2.52 3.92 -18.16
C GLY A 120 -1.99 3.46 -19.52
N SER A 121 -2.80 2.77 -20.34
CA SER A 121 -2.46 2.37 -21.71
C SER A 121 -2.36 3.54 -22.72
N GLU A 122 -1.85 4.69 -22.29
CA GLU A 122 -1.39 5.81 -23.13
C GLU A 122 -0.03 6.34 -22.62
N SER A 123 0.85 5.44 -22.19
CA SER A 123 2.28 5.77 -22.08
C SER A 123 3.07 4.72 -22.84
N ASP A 124 3.57 5.14 -24.00
CA ASP A 124 4.53 4.43 -24.82
C ASP A 124 5.67 3.86 -23.96
N ASN A 125 6.12 2.66 -24.34
CA ASN A 125 7.18 1.85 -23.73
C ASN A 125 6.75 0.83 -22.67
N CYS A 126 6.02 -0.19 -23.12
CA CYS A 126 6.33 -1.55 -22.69
C CYS A 126 6.94 -2.29 -23.89
N LEU A 127 8.22 -2.01 -24.16
CA LEU A 127 9.08 -2.83 -25.01
C LEU A 127 10.13 -3.44 -24.09
N ILE A 128 9.99 -4.74 -23.83
CA ILE A 128 11.12 -5.64 -23.59
C ILE A 128 11.11 -6.60 -24.78
#